data_AF-A0A9P8L7D8-F1
#
_entry.id   AF-A0A9P8L7D8-F1
#
_cell.length_a   1.000
_cell.length_b   1.000
_cell.length_c   1.000
_cell.angle_alpha   90.00
_cell.angle_beta   90.00
_cell.angle_gamma   90.00
#
_symmetry.space_group_name_H-M   'P 1'
#
loop_
_entity.id
_entity.type
_entity.pdbx_description
1 polymer ?
#
loop_
_entity_poly.entity_id
_entity_poly.type
_entity_poly.pdbx_seq_one_letter_code
_entity_poly.pdbx_strand_id
1 'polypeptide(L)'
;PAAYAFTYRDAASFPEELEEWFMYNDEERSDALHAKATFEKKWDTFVAKTIVATPHEVKWIDVDVPKRRRFVEGEVAALESVDAQRRGECLESLVYVGLGVWGETAGLRSIRTDRRTEDTDDDKAEGEEAKAADRFEDAGLQMDWMMRGAELIYDAMGVQTVFDVLRGACLRSWLANP
;
A
#
# COMPACT_ATOMS: atom_id res chain seq x y z
N PRO A 1 -34.99 -31.79 7.59
CA PRO A 1 -33.65 -31.26 7.28
C PRO A 1 -33.76 -29.77 6.91
N ALA A 2 -33.36 -28.89 7.83
CA ALA A 2 -33.33 -27.45 7.55
C ALA A 2 -32.22 -27.20 6.51
N ALA A 3 -32.62 -26.79 5.32
CA ALA A 3 -31.71 -26.25 4.31
C ALA A 3 -30.91 -25.13 4.97
N TYR A 4 -29.61 -25.04 4.67
CA TYR A 4 -28.73 -23.95 5.09
C TYR A 4 -29.38 -22.60 4.79
N ALA A 5 -30.11 -22.06 5.78
CA ALA A 5 -30.63 -20.71 5.77
C ALA A 5 -29.50 -19.80 6.27
N PHE A 6 -28.46 -19.66 5.44
CA PHE A 6 -27.56 -18.54 5.57
C PHE A 6 -28.38 -17.29 5.24
N THR A 7 -28.88 -16.65 6.29
CA THR A 7 -29.43 -15.31 6.17
C THR A 7 -28.24 -14.41 5.86
N TYR A 8 -28.11 -13.97 4.61
CA TYR A 8 -27.15 -12.95 4.23
C TYR A 8 -27.53 -11.69 5.01
N ARG A 9 -26.77 -11.38 6.07
CA ARG A 9 -26.82 -10.04 6.66
C ARG A 9 -26.04 -9.14 5.71
N ASP A 10 -26.56 -7.93 5.51
CA ASP A 10 -25.78 -6.88 4.85
C ASP A 10 -24.42 -6.73 5.55
N ALA A 11 -23.43 -6.33 4.76
CA ALA A 11 -22.05 -6.00 5.17
C ALA A 11 -22.00 -5.45 6.60
N ALA A 12 -21.06 -5.95 7.41
CA ALA A 12 -20.80 -5.39 8.74
C ALA A 12 -20.32 -3.93 8.60
N SER A 13 -20.20 -3.20 9.71
CA SER A 13 -19.61 -1.87 9.61
C SER A 13 -18.20 -1.97 9.03
N PHE A 14 -17.77 -0.98 8.23
CA PHE A 14 -16.45 -1.00 7.61
C PHE A 14 -15.29 -1.31 8.60
N PRO A 15 -15.28 -0.78 9.84
CA PRO A 15 -14.28 -1.17 10.82
C PRO A 15 -14.34 -2.66 11.20
N GLU A 16 -15.53 -3.23 11.35
CA GLU A 16 -15.69 -4.66 11.67
C GLU A 16 -15.23 -5.55 10.51
N GLU A 17 -15.51 -5.18 9.27
CA GLU A 17 -15.03 -5.93 8.09
C GLU A 17 -13.50 -5.91 7.98
N LEU A 18 -12.85 -4.78 8.29
CA LEU A 18 -11.39 -4.70 8.33
C LEU A 18 -10.77 -5.61 9.39
N GLU A 19 -11.35 -5.66 10.58
CA GLU A 19 -10.89 -6.52 11.68
C GLU A 19 -11.10 -8.03 11.38
N GLU A 20 -12.05 -8.38 10.50
CA GLU A 20 -12.22 -9.75 10.02
C GLU A 20 -11.18 -10.13 8.95
N TRP A 21 -10.70 -9.16 8.16
CA TRP A 21 -9.76 -9.41 7.06
C TRP A 21 -8.30 -9.36 7.50
N PHE A 22 -7.98 -8.60 8.55
CA PHE A 22 -6.62 -8.46 9.07
C PHE A 22 -6.53 -9.05 10.47
N MET A 23 -5.70 -10.08 10.62
CA MET A 23 -5.55 -10.79 11.90
C MET A 23 -4.57 -10.09 12.85
N TYR A 24 -3.92 -9.01 12.39
CA TYR A 24 -2.93 -8.19 13.11
C TYR A 24 -1.89 -9.04 13.86
N ASN A 25 -1.46 -10.14 13.25
CA ASN A 25 -0.54 -11.06 13.91
C ASN A 25 0.91 -10.52 13.86
N ASP A 26 1.78 -11.06 14.71
CA ASP A 26 3.17 -10.62 14.80
C ASP A 26 3.96 -10.85 13.49
N GLU A 27 3.56 -11.84 12.69
CA GLU A 27 4.19 -12.16 11.41
C GLU A 27 3.87 -11.08 10.36
N GLU A 28 2.60 -10.73 10.19
CA GLU A 28 2.15 -9.64 9.29
C GLU A 28 2.80 -8.31 9.66
N ARG A 29 2.91 -8.03 10.96
CA ARG A 29 3.62 -6.84 11.45
C ARG A 29 5.10 -6.88 11.12
N SER A 30 5.74 -8.03 11.28
CA SER A 30 7.15 -8.23 10.90
C SER A 30 7.35 -8.01 9.41
N ASP A 31 6.47 -8.55 8.57
CA ASP A 31 6.53 -8.43 7.11
C ASP A 31 6.35 -6.97 6.67
N ALA A 32 5.42 -6.23 7.27
CA ALA A 32 5.22 -4.81 6.99
C ALA A 32 6.47 -3.96 7.37
N LEU A 33 7.12 -4.28 8.49
CA LEU A 33 8.37 -3.62 8.90
C LEU A 33 9.54 -3.98 8.00
N HIS A 34 9.61 -5.23 7.55
CA HIS A 34 10.61 -5.69 6.60
C HIS A 34 10.46 -4.98 5.26
N ALA A 35 9.23 -4.90 4.74
CA ALA A 35 8.92 -4.18 3.50
C ALA A 35 9.35 -2.71 3.54
N LYS A 36 9.08 -2.04 4.69
CA LYS A 36 9.56 -0.67 4.94
C LYS A 36 11.09 -0.58 4.88
N ALA A 37 11.80 -1.43 5.61
CA ALA A 37 13.26 -1.38 5.67
C ALA A 37 13.91 -1.65 4.30
N THR A 38 13.37 -2.62 3.55
CA THR A 38 13.80 -2.91 2.19
C THR A 38 13.58 -1.70 1.27
N PHE A 39 12.40 -1.09 1.32
CA PHE A 39 12.11 0.11 0.53
C PHE A 39 13.09 1.23 0.84
N GLU A 40 13.30 1.58 2.12
CA GLU A 40 14.16 2.70 2.54
C GLU A 40 15.58 2.53 1.99
N LYS A 41 16.18 1.35 2.17
CA LYS A 41 17.51 1.02 1.65
C LYS A 41 17.60 1.18 0.14
N LYS A 42 16.57 0.74 -0.59
CA LYS A 42 16.55 0.77 -2.05
C LYS A 42 16.31 2.18 -2.58
N TRP A 43 15.42 2.92 -1.93
CA TRP A 43 15.18 4.32 -2.20
C TRP A 43 16.45 5.15 -2.02
N ASP A 44 17.17 4.98 -0.91
CA ASP A 44 18.45 5.65 -0.67
C ASP A 44 19.48 5.35 -1.75
N THR A 45 19.56 4.07 -2.16
CA THR A 45 20.44 3.64 -3.25
C THR A 45 20.05 4.29 -4.57
N PHE A 46 18.75 4.45 -4.85
CA PHE A 46 18.25 5.11 -6.04
C PHE A 46 18.55 6.61 -6.03
N VAL A 47 18.26 7.30 -4.91
CA VAL A 47 18.50 8.73 -4.70
C VAL A 47 19.98 9.06 -4.90
N ALA A 48 20.88 8.30 -4.26
CA ALA A 48 22.32 8.48 -4.39
C ALA A 48 22.80 8.38 -5.85
N LYS A 49 22.15 7.55 -6.67
CA LYS A 49 22.52 7.34 -8.09
C LYS A 49 21.89 8.36 -9.04
N THR A 50 20.73 8.93 -8.70
CA THR A 50 19.91 9.68 -9.67
C THR A 50 19.66 11.14 -9.32
N ILE A 51 19.69 11.50 -8.04
CA ILE A 51 19.30 12.84 -7.56
C ILE A 51 20.51 13.67 -7.09
N VAL A 52 21.70 13.06 -6.94
CA VAL A 52 22.91 13.72 -6.41
C VAL A 52 22.61 14.41 -5.06
N ALA A 53 21.88 13.71 -4.20
CA ALA A 53 21.57 14.14 -2.84
C ALA A 53 22.17 13.15 -1.84
N THR A 54 22.31 13.56 -0.58
CA THR A 54 22.76 12.63 0.46
C THR A 54 21.66 11.59 0.74
N PRO A 55 22.01 10.30 0.90
CA PRO A 55 21.06 9.28 1.35
C PRO A 55 20.33 9.73 2.62
N HIS A 56 19.06 9.33 2.78
CA HIS A 56 18.18 9.70 3.89
C HIS A 56 17.71 11.16 3.97
N GLU A 57 18.22 12.05 3.11
CA GLU A 57 17.77 13.46 3.08
C GLU A 57 16.52 13.65 2.21
N VAL A 58 16.33 12.77 1.22
CA VAL A 58 15.25 12.90 0.24
C VAL A 58 14.09 11.96 0.58
N LYS A 59 13.03 12.53 1.15
CA LYS A 59 11.79 11.82 1.44
C LYS A 59 11.01 11.46 0.17
N TRP A 60 10.28 10.35 0.20
CA TRP A 60 9.44 9.93 -0.91
C TRP A 60 8.40 11.00 -1.28
N ILE A 61 7.77 11.61 -0.27
CA ILE A 61 6.68 12.58 -0.47
C ILE A 61 7.13 13.91 -1.08
N ASP A 62 8.40 14.28 -0.90
CA ASP A 62 8.97 15.56 -1.36
C ASP A 62 9.47 15.50 -2.81
N VAL A 63 9.46 14.31 -3.42
CA VAL A 63 9.96 14.09 -4.78
C VAL A 63 8.86 14.21 -5.84
N ASP A 64 9.24 14.72 -7.01
CA ASP A 64 8.38 14.83 -8.18
C ASP A 64 7.94 13.45 -8.71
N VAL A 65 6.71 13.41 -9.24
CA VAL A 65 6.08 12.18 -9.75
C VAL A 65 6.97 11.44 -10.76
N PRO A 66 7.68 12.08 -11.71
CA PRO A 66 8.52 11.37 -12.68
C PRO A 66 9.66 10.56 -12.04
N LYS A 67 10.27 11.06 -10.96
CA LYS A 67 11.36 10.33 -10.27
C LYS A 67 10.80 9.16 -9.47
N ARG A 68 9.66 9.33 -8.80
CA ARG A 68 8.93 8.25 -8.14
C ARG A 68 8.52 7.16 -9.14
N ARG A 69 7.97 7.56 -10.29
CA ARG A 69 7.64 6.64 -11.39
C ARG A 69 8.86 5.85 -11.85
N ARG A 70 9.99 6.52 -12.09
CA ARG A 70 11.23 5.85 -12.52
C ARG A 70 11.72 4.82 -11.51
N PHE A 71 11.58 5.09 -10.21
CA PHE A 71 11.87 4.11 -9.17
C PHE A 71 10.94 2.90 -9.29
N VAL A 72 9.62 3.13 -9.33
CA VAL A 72 8.60 2.06 -9.43
C VAL A 72 8.78 1.21 -10.70
N GLU A 73 9.05 1.82 -11.85
CA GLU A 73 9.36 1.11 -13.09
C GLU A 73 10.58 0.19 -12.95
N GLY A 74 11.62 0.66 -12.23
CA GLY A 74 12.81 -0.15 -11.95
C GLY A 74 12.51 -1.34 -11.04
N GLU A 75 11.66 -1.15 -10.03
CA GLU A 75 11.20 -2.21 -9.12
C GLU A 75 10.34 -3.24 -9.86
N VAL A 76 9.39 -2.78 -10.69
CA VAL A 76 8.54 -3.65 -11.53
C VAL A 76 9.39 -4.47 -12.50
N ALA A 77 10.34 -3.85 -13.21
CA ALA A 77 11.23 -4.58 -14.12
C ALA A 77 12.08 -5.63 -13.39
N ALA A 78 12.45 -5.36 -12.13
CA ALA A 78 13.24 -6.27 -11.33
C ALA A 78 12.43 -7.48 -10.78
N LEU A 79 11.09 -7.45 -10.83
CA LEU A 79 10.25 -8.63 -10.57
C LEU A 79 10.47 -9.75 -11.59
N GLU A 80 10.98 -9.45 -12.78
CA GLU A 80 11.31 -10.45 -13.80
C GLU A 80 12.72 -11.03 -13.63
N SER A 81 13.45 -10.62 -12.58
CA SER A 81 14.79 -11.13 -12.31
C SER A 81 14.79 -12.64 -12.10
N VAL A 82 15.86 -13.32 -12.55
CA VAL A 82 16.10 -14.73 -12.24
C VAL A 82 16.37 -14.96 -10.75
N ASP A 83 16.89 -13.95 -10.05
CA ASP A 83 17.22 -14.01 -8.63
C ASP A 83 15.94 -13.86 -7.78
N ALA A 84 15.61 -14.91 -7.03
CA ALA A 84 14.43 -14.95 -6.17
C ALA A 84 14.47 -13.92 -5.04
N GLN A 85 15.65 -13.69 -4.45
CA GLN A 85 15.82 -12.71 -3.39
C GLN A 85 15.56 -11.31 -3.96
N ARG A 86 16.14 -11.00 -5.12
CA ARG A 86 15.90 -9.72 -5.80
C ARG A 86 14.41 -9.51 -6.11
N ARG A 87 13.70 -10.53 -6.59
CA ARG A 87 12.25 -10.42 -6.84
C ARG A 87 11.48 -10.11 -5.55
N GLY A 88 11.80 -10.82 -4.46
CA GLY A 88 11.19 -10.60 -3.14
C GLY A 88 11.40 -9.16 -2.64
N GLU A 89 12.63 -8.68 -2.65
CA GLU A 89 12.96 -7.31 -2.22
C GLU A 89 12.24 -6.23 -3.05
N CYS A 90 12.01 -6.48 -4.35
CA CYS A 90 11.26 -5.55 -5.19
C CYS A 90 9.77 -5.58 -4.88
N LEU A 91 9.20 -6.77 -4.68
CA LEU A 91 7.80 -6.91 -4.29
C LEU A 91 7.53 -6.24 -2.95
N GLU A 92 8.40 -6.43 -1.97
CA GLU A 92 8.39 -5.74 -0.67
C GLU A 92 8.35 -4.22 -0.83
N SER A 93 9.21 -3.68 -1.70
CA SER A 93 9.26 -2.24 -1.95
C SER A 93 7.97 -1.71 -2.60
N LEU A 94 7.41 -2.46 -3.55
CA LEU A 94 6.13 -2.12 -4.19
C LEU A 94 4.95 -2.21 -3.21
N VAL A 95 4.94 -3.21 -2.32
CA VAL A 95 3.94 -3.34 -1.25
C VAL A 95 3.99 -2.12 -0.35
N TYR A 96 5.16 -1.71 0.13
CA TYR A 96 5.28 -0.54 0.99
C TYR A 96 4.84 0.77 0.31
N VAL A 97 5.11 0.91 -0.99
CA VAL A 97 4.57 2.02 -1.81
C VAL A 97 3.04 1.96 -1.89
N GLY A 98 2.46 0.77 -2.13
CA GLY A 98 1.01 0.57 -2.15
C GLY A 98 0.32 0.83 -0.81
N LEU A 99 1.03 0.62 0.31
CA LEU A 99 0.60 0.95 1.67
C LEU A 99 0.76 2.45 2.02
N GLY A 100 1.12 3.28 1.02
CA GLY A 100 1.17 4.72 1.14
C GLY A 100 2.42 5.26 1.82
N VAL A 101 3.50 4.47 1.93
CA VAL A 101 4.77 4.88 2.56
C VAL A 101 4.51 5.42 3.97
N TRP A 102 3.86 4.59 4.79
CA TRP A 102 3.27 4.98 6.07
C TRP A 102 4.28 5.56 7.08
N GLY A 103 5.57 5.24 6.97
CA GLY A 103 6.62 5.86 7.78
C GLY A 103 6.78 7.37 7.55
N GLU A 104 6.29 7.91 6.44
CA GLU A 104 6.28 9.35 6.12
C GLU A 104 4.86 9.96 6.18
N THR A 105 3.80 9.16 6.08
CA THR A 105 2.43 9.66 5.83
C THR A 105 1.41 9.34 6.91
N ALA A 106 1.64 8.34 7.77
CA ALA A 106 0.68 7.95 8.79
C ALA A 106 0.53 9.01 9.88
N GLY A 107 -0.71 9.19 10.37
CA GLY A 107 -1.02 10.19 11.41
C GLY A 107 -1.06 11.64 10.90
N LEU A 108 -0.97 11.85 9.58
CA LEU A 108 -1.04 13.16 8.95
C LEU A 108 -2.38 13.34 8.23
N ARG A 109 -2.99 14.50 8.45
CA ARG A 109 -4.24 14.90 7.78
C ARG A 109 -3.98 15.22 6.31
N SER A 110 -4.96 14.94 5.46
CA SER A 110 -4.93 15.42 4.07
C SER A 110 -5.35 16.89 4.01
N ILE A 111 -4.78 17.64 3.08
CA ILE A 111 -5.25 19.00 2.75
C ILE A 111 -6.73 18.95 2.28
N ARG A 112 -7.19 17.81 1.75
CA ARG A 112 -8.59 17.61 1.35
C ARG A 112 -9.54 17.56 2.54
N THR A 113 -9.08 17.07 3.70
CA THR A 113 -9.89 16.97 4.92
C THR A 113 -9.97 18.29 5.69
N ASP A 114 -8.91 19.10 5.69
CA ASP A 114 -8.91 20.42 6.37
C ASP A 114 -9.97 21.38 5.80
N ARG A 115 -10.25 21.32 4.49
CA ARG A 115 -11.31 22.15 3.88
C ARG A 115 -12.74 21.71 4.22
N ARG A 116 -12.95 20.45 4.60
CA ARG A 116 -14.28 19.94 4.94
C ARG A 116 -14.72 20.41 6.33
N THR A 117 -13.76 20.63 7.22
CA THR A 117 -13.98 21.11 8.59
C THR A 117 -14.23 22.61 8.70
N GLU A 118 -13.87 23.42 7.70
CA GLU A 118 -14.02 24.89 7.76
C GLU A 118 -15.38 25.41 7.26
N ASP A 119 -16.20 24.60 6.58
CA ASP A 119 -17.38 25.12 5.83
C ASP A 119 -18.73 24.43 6.11
N THR A 120 -18.89 23.69 7.22
CA THR A 120 -20.22 23.15 7.61
C THR A 120 -20.53 23.31 9.10
N ASP A 121 -20.96 24.52 9.48
CA ASP A 121 -21.97 24.71 10.53
C ASP A 121 -23.34 24.28 9.95
N ASP A 122 -23.63 22.98 9.85
CA ASP A 122 -25.00 22.45 9.95
C ASP A 122 -25.03 20.90 9.82
N ASP A 123 -25.96 20.31 10.56
CA ASP A 123 -26.35 18.90 10.62
C ASP A 123 -25.36 17.93 11.29
N LYS A 124 -25.46 17.89 12.63
CA LYS A 124 -25.07 16.75 13.46
C LYS A 124 -25.86 15.50 13.06
N ALA A 125 -25.36 14.76 12.07
CA ALA A 125 -25.69 13.35 11.95
C ALA A 125 -24.99 12.59 13.10
N GLU A 126 -25.65 12.49 14.25
CA GLU A 126 -25.21 11.67 15.38
C GLU A 126 -25.36 10.17 15.04
N GLY A 127 -24.56 9.68 14.10
CA GLY A 127 -24.47 8.27 13.72
C GLY A 127 -23.10 7.67 14.06
N GLU A 128 -23.06 6.35 14.27
CA GLU A 128 -21.80 5.61 14.46
C GLU A 128 -20.83 5.78 13.27
N GLU A 129 -21.35 5.98 12.06
CA GLU A 129 -20.56 6.28 10.86
C GLU A 129 -19.83 7.64 10.92
N ALA A 130 -20.47 8.69 11.45
CA ALA A 130 -19.83 10.00 11.60
C ALA A 130 -18.66 9.94 12.61
N LYS A 131 -18.83 9.16 13.69
CA LYS A 131 -17.76 8.88 14.66
C LYS A 131 -16.67 7.97 14.08
N ALA A 132 -17.01 7.07 13.16
CA ALA A 132 -16.04 6.26 12.44
C ALA A 132 -15.22 7.11 11.46
N ALA A 133 -15.84 8.04 10.74
CA ALA A 133 -15.14 8.97 9.85
C ALA A 133 -14.15 9.87 10.62
N ASP A 134 -14.56 10.38 11.79
CA ASP A 134 -13.70 11.17 12.69
C ASP A 134 -12.44 10.40 13.12
N ARG A 135 -12.56 9.09 13.38
CA ARG A 135 -11.42 8.22 13.75
C ARG A 135 -10.36 8.07 12.66
N PHE A 136 -10.68 8.34 11.40
CA PHE A 136 -9.75 8.19 10.27
C PHE A 136 -9.29 9.53 9.67
N GLU A 137 -9.65 10.67 10.26
CA GLU A 137 -9.20 11.98 9.76
C GLU A 137 -7.68 12.09 9.71
N ASP A 138 -7.00 11.56 10.73
CA ASP A 138 -5.55 11.57 10.83
C ASP A 138 -4.87 10.54 9.89
N ALA A 139 -5.64 9.71 9.17
CA ALA A 139 -5.15 8.81 8.14
C ALA A 139 -5.31 9.36 6.71
N GLY A 140 -5.86 10.57 6.55
CA GLY A 140 -6.22 11.13 5.26
C GLY A 140 -5.04 11.23 4.29
N LEU A 141 -3.85 11.66 4.75
CA LEU A 141 -2.69 11.76 3.88
C LEU A 141 -2.21 10.37 3.43
N GLN A 142 -2.15 9.40 4.34
CA GLN A 142 -1.75 8.03 4.01
C GLN A 142 -2.68 7.44 2.94
N MET A 143 -4.00 7.59 3.08
CA MET A 143 -4.96 7.09 2.08
C MET A 143 -4.75 7.73 0.71
N ASP A 144 -4.53 9.05 0.65
CA ASP A 144 -4.18 9.74 -0.61
C ASP A 144 -2.91 9.17 -1.24
N TRP A 145 -1.92 8.79 -0.43
CA TRP A 145 -0.67 8.18 -0.89
C TRP A 145 -0.79 6.71 -1.26
N MET A 146 -1.68 5.95 -0.63
CA MET A 146 -2.02 4.59 -1.06
C MET A 146 -2.60 4.62 -2.48
N MET A 147 -3.54 5.53 -2.75
CA MET A 147 -4.12 5.69 -4.08
C MET A 147 -3.06 6.08 -5.13
N ARG A 148 -2.22 7.07 -4.83
CA ARG A 148 -1.11 7.47 -5.72
C ARG A 148 -0.10 6.34 -5.93
N GLY A 149 0.18 5.56 -4.89
CA GLY A 149 1.06 4.38 -4.96
C GLY A 149 0.49 3.33 -5.89
N ALA A 150 -0.80 3.00 -5.74
CA ALA A 150 -1.52 2.09 -6.62
C ALA A 150 -1.53 2.57 -8.07
N GLU A 151 -1.78 3.86 -8.31
CA GLU A 151 -1.72 4.48 -9.64
C GLU A 151 -0.31 4.37 -10.26
N LEU A 152 0.75 4.65 -9.50
CA LEU A 152 2.13 4.52 -9.97
C LEU A 152 2.48 3.08 -10.37
N ILE A 153 2.04 2.10 -9.57
CA ILE A 153 2.26 0.68 -9.84
C ILE A 153 1.47 0.25 -11.09
N TYR A 154 0.22 0.70 -11.22
CA TYR A 154 -0.61 0.43 -12.39
C TYR A 154 -0.01 1.02 -13.67
N ASP A 155 0.36 2.29 -13.65
CA ASP A 155 0.99 3.00 -14.78
C ASP A 155 2.28 2.30 -15.26
N ALA A 156 3.03 1.70 -14.32
CA ALA A 156 4.25 0.96 -14.60
C ALA A 156 4.00 -0.50 -15.07
N MET A 157 2.75 -0.87 -15.39
CA MET A 157 2.34 -2.25 -15.70
C MET A 157 2.58 -3.25 -14.56
N GLY A 158 2.79 -2.77 -13.34
CA GLY A 158 3.19 -3.59 -12.19
C GLY A 158 2.19 -4.66 -11.82
N VAL A 159 0.88 -4.37 -11.90
CA VAL A 159 -0.18 -5.35 -11.61
C VAL A 159 -0.09 -6.55 -12.57
N GLN A 160 0.10 -6.29 -13.86
CA GLN A 160 0.21 -7.34 -14.87
C GLN A 160 1.50 -8.14 -14.67
N THR A 161 2.63 -7.48 -14.43
CA THR A 161 3.92 -8.14 -14.17
C THR A 161 3.86 -9.03 -12.93
N VAL A 162 3.28 -8.56 -11.82
CA VAL A 162 3.08 -9.37 -10.61
C VAL A 162 2.23 -10.60 -10.92
N PHE A 163 1.11 -10.44 -11.63
CA PHE A 163 0.26 -11.55 -12.03
C PHE A 163 1.02 -12.58 -12.87
N ASP A 164 1.77 -12.15 -13.89
CA ASP A 164 2.50 -13.04 -14.78
C ASP A 164 3.62 -13.80 -14.05
N VAL A 165 4.35 -13.14 -13.15
CA VAL A 165 5.40 -13.76 -12.32
C VAL A 165 4.80 -14.80 -11.37
N LEU A 166 3.70 -14.46 -10.68
CA LEU A 166 3.01 -15.37 -9.76
C LEU A 166 2.42 -16.57 -10.50
N ARG A 167 1.70 -16.33 -11.60
CA ARG A 167 1.16 -17.37 -12.47
C ARG A 167 2.26 -18.31 -12.94
N GLY A 168 3.40 -17.76 -13.38
CA GLY A 168 4.56 -18.55 -13.78
C GLY A 168 5.11 -19.41 -12.65
N ALA A 169 5.19 -18.87 -11.44
CA ALA A 169 5.64 -19.61 -10.25
C ALA A 169 4.69 -20.76 -9.89
N CYS A 170 3.37 -20.50 -9.87
CA CYS A 170 2.36 -21.51 -9.60
C CYS A 170 2.38 -22.64 -10.64
N LEU A 171 2.47 -22.31 -11.95
CA LEU A 171 2.53 -23.32 -13.01
C LEU A 171 3.78 -24.19 -12.90
N ARG A 172 4.95 -23.60 -12.58
CA ARG A 172 6.18 -24.37 -12.34
C ARG A 172 6.05 -25.31 -11.14
N SER A 173 5.45 -24.83 -10.04
CA SER A 173 5.23 -25.64 -8.84
C SER A 173 4.29 -26.81 -9.11
N TRP A 174 3.19 -26.57 -9.83
CA TRP A 174 2.25 -27.61 -10.23
C TRP A 174 2.89 -28.67 -11.13
N LEU A 175 3.66 -28.27 -12.14
CA LEU A 175 4.36 -29.22 -13.02
C LEU A 175 5.46 -30.02 -12.30
N ALA A 176 6.04 -29.47 -11.23
CA ALA A 176 7.07 -30.14 -10.43
C ALA A 176 6.48 -31.15 -9.41
N ASN A 177 5.20 -31.03 -9.05
CA ASN A 177 4.48 -31.91 -8.13
C ASN A 177 3.13 -32.34 -8.75
N PRO A 178 3.15 -33.26 -9.74
CA PRO A 178 1.94 -33.70 -10.46
C PRO A 178 0.95 -34.49 -9.60
#